data_AF-A0A7Z0PRQ9-F1
#
_entry.id   AF-A0A7Z0PRQ9-F1
#
_cell.length_a   1.000
_cell.length_b   1.000
_cell.length_c   1.000
_cell.angle_alpha   90.00
_cell.angle_beta   90.00
_cell.angle_gamma   90.00
#
_symmetry.space_group_name_H-M   'P 1'
#
loop_
_entity.id
_entity.type
_entity.pdbx_description
1 polymer ?
#
loop_
_entity_poly.entity_id
_entity_poly.type
_entity_poly.pdbx_seq_one_letter_code
_entity_poly.pdbx_strand_id
1 'polypeptide(L)'
;MPLTTSTVISPEVAAHVLSHFGRGGYPAGDWTELLITLIDRADMANRAKLAQTFPDYGAAISLAKYDENGIAQLQHIFAGTAAA
;
A
#
# COMPACT_ATOMS: atom_id res chain seq x y z
N MET A 1 2.29 8.05 27.78
CA MET A 1 2.82 7.10 26.80
C MET A 1 2.28 7.50 25.44
N PRO A 2 3.09 7.87 24.43
CA PRO A 2 2.54 8.10 23.11
C PRO A 2 2.60 6.79 22.30
N LEU A 3 1.43 6.24 21.98
CA LEU A 3 1.28 5.27 20.89
C LEU A 3 1.16 6.08 19.60
N THR A 4 2.29 6.48 19.02
CA THR A 4 2.31 7.02 17.65
C THR A 4 2.23 5.85 16.69
N THR A 5 1.03 5.32 16.45
CA THR A 5 0.71 4.59 15.23
C THR A 5 0.64 5.59 14.08
N SER A 6 1.78 6.15 13.69
CA SER A 6 1.93 6.58 12.31
C SER A 6 1.81 5.31 11.50
N THR A 7 0.75 5.18 10.70
CA THR A 7 0.64 4.09 9.71
C THR A 7 1.74 4.30 8.68
N VAL A 8 2.94 3.83 9.01
CA VAL A 8 4.11 3.87 8.15
C VAL A 8 3.93 2.73 7.18
N ILE A 9 3.47 3.05 5.96
CA ILE A 9 3.43 2.10 4.85
C ILE A 9 4.81 1.43 4.80
N SER A 10 4.85 0.14 5.08
CA SER A 10 6.11 -0.59 5.11
C SER A 10 6.66 -0.72 3.68
N PRO A 11 7.99 -0.77 3.50
CA PRO A 11 8.58 -0.89 2.16
C PRO A 11 8.16 -2.16 1.41
N GLU A 12 7.93 -3.25 2.14
CA GLU A 12 7.36 -4.49 1.61
C GLU A 12 5.93 -4.28 1.07
N VAL A 13 5.08 -3.58 1.82
CA VAL A 13 3.71 -3.21 1.38
C VAL A 13 3.77 -2.32 0.15
N ALA A 14 4.70 -1.36 0.11
CA ALA A 14 4.92 -0.52 -1.06
C ALA A 14 5.38 -1.34 -2.28
N ALA A 15 6.29 -2.30 -2.10
CA ALA A 15 6.74 -3.19 -3.17
C ALA A 15 5.59 -4.02 -3.76
N HIS A 16 4.76 -4.61 -2.89
CA HIS A 16 3.60 -5.41 -3.28
C HIS A 16 2.57 -4.58 -4.06
N VAL A 17 2.26 -3.38 -3.58
CA VAL A 17 1.31 -2.48 -4.24
C VAL A 17 1.88 -1.97 -5.56
N LEU A 18 3.15 -1.57 -5.62
CA LEU A 18 3.81 -1.19 -6.87
C LEU A 18 3.80 -2.33 -7.90
N SER A 19 4.01 -3.57 -7.45
CA SER A 19 4.00 -4.74 -8.32
C SER A 19 2.61 -4.97 -8.90
N HIS A 20 1.56 -4.83 -8.08
CA HIS A 20 0.17 -4.90 -8.53
C HIS A 20 -0.18 -3.84 -9.58
N PHE A 21 0.32 -2.61 -9.44
CA PHE A 21 0.13 -1.53 -10.42
C PHE A 21 1.08 -1.61 -11.63
N GLY A 22 1.99 -2.59 -11.68
CA GLY A 22 2.98 -2.74 -12.76
C GLY A 22 4.05 -1.63 -12.78
N ARG A 23 4.34 -1.02 -11.63
CA ARG A 23 5.24 0.15 -11.48
C ARG A 23 6.57 -0.15 -10.79
N GLY A 24 6.89 -1.44 -10.58
CA GLY A 24 8.12 -1.91 -9.92
C GLY A 24 7.84 -2.77 -8.69
N GLY A 25 8.86 -3.11 -7.89
CA GLY A 25 8.71 -3.96 -6.70
C GLY A 25 8.63 -5.46 -7.03
N TYR A 26 8.22 -6.25 -6.04
CA TYR A 26 8.02 -7.70 -6.14
C TYR A 26 6.59 -8.07 -5.77
N PRO A 27 6.03 -9.15 -6.36
CA PRO A 27 4.68 -9.58 -6.06
C PRO A 27 4.59 -10.11 -4.62
N ALA A 28 3.42 -9.90 -4.01
CA ALA A 28 3.10 -10.51 -2.74
C ALA A 28 2.74 -12.00 -2.91
N GLY A 29 2.60 -12.74 -1.80
CA GLY A 29 1.99 -14.07 -1.85
C GLY A 29 0.50 -14.02 -2.23
N ASP A 30 -0.04 -15.16 -2.67
CA ASP A 30 -1.41 -15.29 -3.23
C ASP A 30 -2.50 -14.62 -2.38
N TRP A 31 -2.47 -14.83 -1.06
CA TRP A 31 -3.45 -14.24 -0.14
C TRP A 31 -3.38 -12.72 -0.13
N THR A 32 -2.18 -12.16 -0.10
CA THR A 32 -1.95 -10.71 -0.06
C THR A 32 -2.28 -10.07 -1.40
N GLU A 33 -1.99 -10.74 -2.52
CA GLU A 33 -2.35 -10.27 -3.85
C GLU A 33 -3.88 -10.21 -4.03
N LEU A 34 -4.60 -11.20 -3.51
CA LEU A 34 -6.07 -11.18 -3.46
C LEU A 34 -6.59 -10.05 -2.58
N LEU A 35 -5.96 -9.78 -1.43
CA LEU A 35 -6.31 -8.66 -0.57
C LEU A 35 -6.10 -7.31 -1.27
N ILE A 36 -4.95 -7.11 -1.93
CA ILE A 36 -4.64 -5.90 -2.69
C ILE A 36 -5.69 -5.69 -3.78
N THR A 37 -5.97 -6.74 -4.56
CA THR A 37 -6.99 -6.71 -5.60
C THR A 37 -8.38 -6.39 -5.05
N LEU A 38 -8.74 -6.94 -3.88
CA LEU A 38 -10.01 -6.69 -3.22
C LEU A 38 -10.14 -5.22 -2.80
N ILE A 39 -9.12 -4.66 -2.16
CA ILE A 39 -9.10 -3.25 -1.74
C ILE A 39 -9.13 -2.33 -2.96
N ASP A 40 -8.39 -2.68 -4.01
CA ASP A 40 -8.34 -1.94 -5.27
C ASP A 40 -9.72 -1.87 -5.96
N ARG A 41 -10.44 -2.99 -6.01
CA ARG A 41 -11.75 -3.08 -6.66
C ARG A 41 -12.92 -2.67 -5.78
N ALA A 42 -12.76 -2.64 -4.47
CA ALA A 42 -13.84 -2.28 -3.55
C ALA A 42 -14.33 -0.84 -3.76
N ASP A 43 -15.66 -0.66 -3.64
CA ASP A 43 -16.29 0.66 -3.57
C ASP A 43 -15.82 1.45 -2.35
N MET A 44 -15.98 2.77 -2.38
CA MET A 44 -15.45 3.66 -1.33
C MET A 44 -15.84 3.22 0.09
N ALA A 45 -17.08 2.79 0.32
CA ALA A 45 -17.55 2.35 1.63
C ALA A 45 -16.89 1.04 2.11
N ASN A 46 -16.69 0.07 1.21
CA ASN A 46 -16.06 -1.20 1.54
C ASN A 46 -14.54 -1.07 1.63
N ARG A 47 -13.94 -0.23 0.78
CA ARG A 47 -12.52 0.14 0.89
C ARG A 47 -12.23 0.82 2.21
N ALA A 48 -13.09 1.74 2.67
CA ALA A 48 -12.91 2.37 3.98
C ALA A 48 -12.97 1.37 5.14
N LYS A 49 -13.78 0.31 5.05
CA LYS A 49 -13.78 -0.78 6.04
C LYS A 49 -12.49 -1.60 5.96
N LEU A 50 -12.06 -1.98 4.75
CA LEU A 50 -10.82 -2.74 4.55
C LEU A 50 -9.58 -1.94 4.98
N ALA A 51 -9.54 -0.63 4.74
CA ALA A 51 -8.47 0.25 5.18
C ALA A 51 -8.45 0.44 6.71
N GLN A 52 -9.57 0.27 7.40
CA GLN A 52 -9.58 0.22 8.87
C GLN A 52 -9.00 -1.10 9.40
N THR A 53 -9.24 -2.21 8.70
CA THR A 53 -8.72 -3.53 9.09
C THR A 53 -7.26 -3.73 8.67
N PHE A 54 -6.88 -3.23 7.50
CA PHE A 54 -5.55 -3.32 6.89
C PHE A 54 -5.05 -1.92 6.55
N PRO A 55 -4.61 -1.15 7.55
CA PRO A 55 -4.27 0.26 7.37
C PRO A 55 -3.11 0.49 6.41
N ASP A 56 -2.09 -0.39 6.40
CA ASP A 56 -0.92 -0.23 5.52
C ASP A 56 -1.28 -0.40 4.05
N TYR A 57 -1.97 -1.49 3.70
CA TYR A 57 -2.41 -1.75 2.33
C TYR A 57 -3.49 -0.75 1.87
N GLY A 58 -4.41 -0.39 2.77
CA GLY A 58 -5.43 0.61 2.49
C GLY A 58 -4.84 1.98 2.18
N ALA A 59 -3.85 2.41 2.97
CA ALA A 59 -3.13 3.66 2.74
C ALA A 59 -2.32 3.62 1.44
N ALA A 60 -1.58 2.53 1.19
CA ALA A 60 -0.76 2.39 -0.01
C ALA A 60 -1.60 2.38 -1.30
N ILE A 61 -2.74 1.67 -1.33
CA ILE A 61 -3.63 1.64 -2.50
C ILE A 61 -4.35 2.98 -2.69
N SER A 62 -4.76 3.64 -1.60
CA SER A 62 -5.38 4.97 -1.69
C SER A 62 -4.38 5.99 -2.22
N LEU A 63 -3.12 5.93 -1.76
CA LEU A 63 -2.02 6.74 -2.26
C LEU A 63 -1.81 6.46 -3.75
N ALA A 64 -1.68 5.20 -4.17
CA ALA A 64 -1.49 4.82 -5.57
C ALA A 64 -2.64 5.25 -6.50
N LYS A 65 -3.90 5.24 -6.03
CA LYS A 65 -5.08 5.54 -6.85
C LYS A 65 -5.49 7.01 -6.90
N TYR A 66 -5.35 7.74 -5.79
CA TYR A 66 -5.92 9.08 -5.64
C TYR A 66 -4.88 10.18 -5.60
N ASP A 67 -3.62 9.86 -5.30
CA ASP A 67 -2.54 10.85 -5.28
C ASP A 67 -1.82 10.84 -6.63
N GLU A 68 -1.70 12.00 -7.27
CA GLU A 68 -1.00 12.15 -8.55
C GLU A 68 0.47 11.71 -8.44
N ASN A 69 1.09 11.90 -7.27
CA ASN A 69 2.45 11.50 -6.97
C ASN A 69 2.51 10.19 -6.16
N GLY A 70 1.40 9.48 -6.00
CA GLY A 70 1.32 8.35 -5.09
C GLY A 70 2.25 7.19 -5.45
N ILE A 71 2.37 6.89 -6.74
CA ILE A 71 3.33 5.90 -7.23
C ILE A 71 4.78 6.33 -6.94
N ALA A 72 5.11 7.60 -7.13
CA ALA A 72 6.46 8.12 -6.85
C ALA A 72 6.78 8.09 -5.35
N GLN A 73 5.80 8.39 -4.49
CA GLN A 73 5.92 8.25 -3.04
C GLN A 73 6.13 6.80 -2.63
N LEU A 74 5.35 5.85 -3.17
CA LEU A 74 5.54 4.43 -2.91
C LEU A 74 6.91 3.93 -3.39
N GLN A 75 7.37 4.39 -4.55
CA GLN A 75 8.73 4.11 -5.03
C GLN A 75 9.79 4.68 -4.11
N HIS A 76 9.59 5.87 -3.54
CA HIS A 76 10.50 6.45 -2.56
C HIS A 76 10.52 5.66 -1.25
N ILE A 77 9.35 5.20 -0.77
CA ILE A 77 9.24 4.34 0.42
C ILE A 77 9.93 2.99 0.17
N PHE A 78 9.74 2.39 -1.00
CA PHE A 78 10.42 1.16 -1.42
C PHE A 78 11.95 1.36 -1.57
N ALA A 79 12.38 2.46 -2.17
CA ALA A 79 13.79 2.78 -2.36
C ALA A 79 14.48 3.24 -1.06
N GLY A 80 13.73 3.74 -0.08
CA GLY A 80 14.22 4.10 1.26
C GLY A 80 14.79 2.90 2.04
N THR A 81 14.45 1.67 1.66
CA THR A 81 15.11 0.44 2.13
C THR A 81 16.44 0.11 1.43
N ALA A 82 16.87 0.91 0.45
CA ALA A 82 18.22 0.80 -0.13
C ALA A 82 19.26 1.67 0.60
N ALA A 83 18.86 2.40 1.65
CA ALA A 83 19.78 3.20 2.46
C ALA A 83 19.33 3.32 3.93
N ALA A 84 19.47 2.23 4.70
CA ALA A 84 19.83 2.24 6.13
C ALA A 84 20.01 0.80 6.63
#